data_AF-A0A5J4ZXZ9-F1
#
_entry.id   AF-A0A5J4ZXZ9-F1
#
_cell.length_a   1.000
_cell.length_b   1.000
_cell.length_c   1.000
_cell.angle_alpha   90.00
_cell.angle_beta   90.00
_cell.angle_gamma   90.00
#
_symmetry.space_group_name_H-M   'P 1'
#
loop_
_entity.id
_entity.type
_entity.pdbx_description
1 polymer ?
#
loop_
_entity_poly.entity_id
_entity_poly.type
_entity_poly.pdbx_seq_one_letter_code
_entity_poly.pdbx_strand_id
1 'polypeptide(L)'
;MLPYKTIQEAETALGRALTTAETLWFNYSATKSDYFLFCHNILFLFLIFSIVPLFYIFIEFVYKKVHIYKIQPKVKLSYSETFRCYRDVMRMFFLVVGPLQLVSYPSIKMIGIRMGLPLPSLGEIVAQLAVYFTIEDYTNYWIHRFLHCKWGYEKIHRVHHEYTAPIGFAAPYAHWAEVLILGIPSFLGPAVVPGHMITFWLWIALRQIEAIETHSGYDIPWTPTKYIPFYGGADYHDYHHYVGGQSQSNFASVFTYCDYIYGTDKGYRYQKRLLWQLKNESKSSGQQNGGSYNIYTGDLKCD
;
A
#
# COMPACT_ATOMS: atom_id res chain seq x y z
N MET A 1 -13.97 -25.59 7.26
CA MET A 1 -13.47 -26.80 6.59
C MET A 1 -14.40 -27.08 5.45
N LEU A 2 -13.90 -27.64 4.35
CA LEU A 2 -14.78 -28.08 3.28
C LEU A 2 -15.77 -29.13 3.83
N PRO A 3 -17.06 -29.05 3.47
CA PRO A 3 -18.06 -30.01 3.93
C PRO A 3 -17.98 -31.37 3.20
N TYR A 4 -17.06 -31.52 2.24
CA TYR A 4 -16.93 -32.69 1.38
C TYR A 4 -15.66 -33.47 1.70
N LYS A 5 -15.76 -34.80 1.75
CA LYS A 5 -14.64 -35.72 2.02
C LYS A 5 -13.92 -36.16 0.75
N THR A 6 -14.61 -36.13 -0.39
CA THR A 6 -14.06 -36.55 -1.69
C THR A 6 -14.41 -35.53 -2.78
N ILE A 7 -13.67 -35.58 -3.88
CA ILE A 7 -13.97 -34.76 -5.07
C ILE A 7 -15.37 -35.12 -5.59
N GLN A 8 -15.72 -36.40 -5.64
CA GLN A 8 -17.02 -36.88 -6.12
C GLN A 8 -18.18 -36.31 -5.30
N GLU A 9 -18.05 -36.25 -3.96
CA GLU A 9 -19.05 -35.60 -3.10
C GLU A 9 -19.19 -34.11 -3.43
N ALA A 10 -18.07 -33.41 -3.63
CA ALA A 10 -18.05 -32.00 -4.00
C ALA A 10 -18.71 -31.76 -5.38
N GLU A 11 -18.38 -32.58 -6.38
CA GLU A 11 -18.96 -32.49 -7.73
C GLU A 11 -20.45 -32.78 -7.74
N THR A 12 -20.87 -33.79 -6.96
CA THR A 12 -22.28 -34.12 -6.77
C THR A 12 -23.04 -32.95 -6.15
N ALA A 13 -22.47 -32.32 -5.11
CA ALA A 13 -23.09 -31.19 -4.43
C ALA A 13 -23.16 -29.92 -5.30
N LEU A 14 -22.17 -29.69 -6.17
CA LEU A 14 -22.17 -28.57 -7.11
C LEU A 14 -22.97 -28.84 -8.39
N GLY A 15 -23.36 -30.08 -8.66
CA GLY A 15 -24.04 -30.49 -9.89
C GLY A 15 -23.17 -30.39 -11.15
N ARG A 16 -21.84 -30.32 -10.99
CA ARG A 16 -20.86 -30.22 -12.09
C ARG A 16 -19.49 -30.71 -11.64
N ALA A 17 -18.65 -31.07 -12.60
CA ALA A 17 -17.24 -31.36 -12.36
C ALA A 17 -16.50 -30.14 -11.76
N LEU A 18 -15.48 -30.40 -10.93
CA LEU A 18 -14.61 -29.35 -10.43
C LEU A 18 -13.70 -28.84 -11.55
N THR A 19 -13.51 -27.52 -11.59
CA THR A 19 -12.45 -26.94 -12.43
C THR A 19 -11.06 -27.33 -11.91
N THR A 20 -10.02 -27.19 -12.73
CA THR A 20 -8.63 -27.46 -12.28
C THR A 20 -8.25 -26.65 -11.04
N ALA A 21 -8.65 -25.38 -10.98
CA ALA A 21 -8.40 -24.52 -9.82
C ALA A 21 -9.14 -24.99 -8.57
N GLU A 22 -10.41 -25.40 -8.71
CA GLU A 22 -11.19 -25.96 -7.60
C GLU A 22 -10.64 -27.29 -7.11
N THR A 23 -10.15 -28.14 -7.99
CA THR A 23 -9.49 -29.40 -7.62
C THR A 23 -8.18 -29.16 -6.87
N LEU A 24 -7.35 -28.21 -7.32
CA LEU A 24 -6.14 -27.81 -6.60
C LEU A 24 -6.48 -27.22 -5.22
N TRP A 25 -7.49 -26.34 -5.16
CA TRP A 25 -7.97 -25.80 -3.89
C TRP A 25 -8.49 -26.90 -2.97
N PHE A 26 -9.29 -27.84 -3.47
CA PHE A 26 -9.83 -28.96 -2.72
C PHE A 26 -8.70 -29.81 -2.13
N ASN A 27 -7.78 -30.27 -2.97
CA ASN A 27 -6.65 -31.09 -2.55
C ASN A 27 -5.78 -30.41 -1.49
N TYR A 28 -5.62 -29.09 -1.59
CA TYR A 28 -4.88 -28.32 -0.62
C TYR A 28 -5.67 -28.10 0.68
N SER A 29 -6.95 -27.70 0.60
CA SER A 29 -7.71 -27.16 1.74
C SER A 29 -8.56 -28.19 2.48
N ALA A 30 -8.90 -29.34 1.89
CA ALA A 30 -9.84 -30.31 2.46
C ALA A 30 -9.45 -30.82 3.86
N THR A 31 -8.15 -30.93 4.14
CA THR A 31 -7.62 -31.41 5.43
C THR A 31 -7.25 -30.30 6.41
N LYS A 32 -7.51 -29.04 6.05
CA LYS A 32 -7.08 -27.85 6.80
C LYS A 32 -8.27 -27.17 7.45
N SER A 33 -8.08 -26.66 8.66
CA SER A 33 -9.07 -25.79 9.29
C SER A 33 -9.11 -24.43 8.58
N ASP A 34 -10.27 -23.79 8.60
CA ASP A 34 -10.42 -22.43 8.06
C ASP A 34 -9.51 -21.43 8.79
N TYR A 35 -9.26 -21.64 10.08
CA TYR A 35 -8.29 -20.87 10.85
C TYR A 35 -6.87 -21.02 10.27
N PHE A 36 -6.45 -22.25 9.97
CA PHE A 36 -5.13 -22.50 9.38
C PHE A 36 -5.01 -21.84 8.00
N LEU A 37 -6.05 -21.91 7.17
CA LEU A 37 -6.09 -21.20 5.89
C LEU A 37 -5.93 -19.70 6.13
N PHE A 38 -6.76 -19.10 6.98
CA PHE A 38 -6.65 -17.69 7.32
C PHE A 38 -5.25 -17.26 7.79
N CYS A 39 -4.57 -18.07 8.60
CA CYS A 39 -3.20 -17.79 9.06
C CYS A 39 -2.15 -17.66 7.93
N HIS A 40 -2.44 -18.12 6.70
CA HIS A 40 -1.56 -17.85 5.54
C HIS A 40 -1.38 -16.37 5.27
N ASN A 41 -2.33 -15.53 5.71
CA ASN A 41 -2.20 -14.08 5.60
C ASN A 41 -0.92 -13.57 6.29
N ILE A 42 -0.52 -14.18 7.41
CA ILE A 42 0.72 -13.84 8.12
C ILE A 42 1.93 -14.12 7.22
N LEU A 43 1.97 -15.29 6.59
CA LEU A 43 3.05 -15.65 5.68
C LEU A 43 3.09 -14.71 4.46
N PHE A 44 1.94 -14.43 3.86
CA PHE A 44 1.87 -13.53 2.69
C PHE A 44 2.33 -12.12 3.03
N LEU A 45 1.87 -11.55 4.15
CA LEU A 45 2.32 -10.23 4.61
C LEU A 45 3.82 -10.21 4.90
N PHE A 46 4.34 -11.24 5.58
CA PHE A 46 5.78 -11.36 5.84
C PHE A 46 6.59 -11.37 4.54
N LEU A 47 6.17 -12.18 3.56
CA LEU A 47 6.84 -12.25 2.26
C LEU A 47 6.74 -10.92 1.50
N ILE A 48 5.58 -10.27 1.50
CA ILE A 48 5.39 -8.98 0.82
C ILE A 48 6.29 -7.91 1.44
N PHE A 49 6.26 -7.74 2.76
CA PHE A 49 7.07 -6.74 3.46
C PHE A 49 8.58 -7.01 3.37
N SER A 50 8.97 -8.25 3.11
CA SER A 50 10.39 -8.62 2.97
C SER A 50 10.88 -8.56 1.53
N ILE A 51 10.07 -9.00 0.56
CA ILE A 51 10.52 -9.22 -0.83
C ILE A 51 10.20 -8.04 -1.73
N VAL A 52 9.02 -7.44 -1.61
CA VAL A 52 8.58 -6.37 -2.54
C VAL A 52 9.47 -5.12 -2.43
N PRO A 53 9.87 -4.63 -1.24
CA PRO A 53 10.79 -3.51 -1.16
C PRO A 53 12.19 -3.83 -1.73
N LEU A 54 12.64 -5.09 -1.65
CA LEU A 54 13.93 -5.51 -2.22
C LEU A 54 13.98 -5.37 -3.74
N PHE A 55 12.83 -5.44 -4.43
CA PHE A 55 12.77 -5.17 -5.86
C PHE A 55 13.36 -3.79 -6.19
N TYR A 56 13.01 -2.75 -5.43
CA TYR A 56 13.49 -1.38 -5.67
C TYR A 56 15.00 -1.21 -5.40
N ILE A 57 15.55 -1.96 -4.44
CA ILE A 57 17.00 -2.01 -4.20
C ILE A 57 17.70 -2.77 -5.34
N PHE A 58 17.11 -3.89 -5.76
CA PHE A 58 17.66 -4.72 -6.82
C PHE A 58 17.71 -3.98 -8.17
N ILE A 59 16.66 -3.24 -8.53
CA ILE A 59 16.68 -2.44 -9.76
C ILE A 59 17.72 -1.31 -9.71
N GLU A 60 18.00 -0.73 -8.54
CA GLU A 60 19.07 0.26 -8.36
C GLU A 60 20.46 -0.34 -8.62
N PHE A 61 20.64 -1.61 -8.26
CA PHE A 61 21.87 -2.35 -8.53
C PHE A 61 22.03 -2.75 -10.01
N VAL A 62 20.97 -3.31 -10.62
CA VAL A 62 21.04 -3.88 -11.98
C VAL A 62 20.86 -2.81 -13.06
N TYR A 63 19.91 -1.91 -12.90
CA TYR A 63 19.58 -0.91 -13.90
C TYR A 63 20.15 0.45 -13.51
N LYS A 64 21.42 0.68 -13.86
CA LYS A 64 22.13 1.92 -13.51
C LYS A 64 21.41 3.20 -13.90
N LYS A 65 20.56 3.20 -14.94
CA LYS A 65 19.77 4.37 -15.35
C LYS A 65 18.51 4.60 -14.50
N VAL A 66 18.16 3.71 -13.57
CA VAL A 66 16.96 3.87 -12.73
C VAL A 66 16.99 5.14 -11.88
N HIS A 67 18.19 5.63 -11.54
CA HIS A 67 18.37 6.86 -10.76
C HIS A 67 17.71 8.09 -11.39
N ILE A 68 17.46 8.11 -12.70
CA ILE A 68 16.76 9.21 -13.38
C ILE A 68 15.27 9.28 -13.00
N TYR A 69 14.72 8.19 -12.45
CA TYR A 69 13.35 8.08 -11.96
C TYR A 69 13.26 8.26 -10.45
N LYS A 70 14.37 8.51 -9.75
CA LYS A 70 14.36 8.74 -8.31
C LYS A 70 13.80 10.15 -8.05
N ILE A 71 12.77 10.23 -7.20
CA ILE A 71 12.04 11.49 -6.97
C ILE A 71 12.92 12.49 -6.22
N GLN A 72 13.61 12.04 -5.17
CA GLN A 72 14.56 12.83 -4.39
C GLN A 72 16.01 12.34 -4.57
N PRO A 73 16.68 12.64 -5.71
CA PRO A 73 17.98 12.04 -6.06
C PRO A 73 19.15 12.48 -5.16
N LYS A 74 18.99 13.57 -4.42
CA LYS A 74 19.99 14.08 -3.47
C LYS A 74 19.97 13.33 -2.13
N VAL A 75 18.88 12.63 -1.82
CA VAL A 75 18.75 11.87 -0.57
C VAL A 75 19.19 10.43 -0.82
N LYS A 76 20.14 9.94 -0.03
CA LYS A 76 20.64 8.58 -0.08
C LYS A 76 20.67 8.01 1.32
N LEU A 77 19.92 6.95 1.55
CA LEU A 77 19.97 6.19 2.80
C LEU A 77 21.11 5.18 2.73
N SER A 78 21.82 5.01 3.83
CA SER A 78 22.81 3.94 3.96
C SER A 78 22.15 2.56 4.04
N TYR A 79 22.89 1.51 3.71
CA TYR A 79 22.42 0.13 3.91
C TYR A 79 22.11 -0.17 5.39
N SER A 80 22.85 0.45 6.32
CA SER A 80 22.60 0.29 7.76
C SER A 80 21.26 0.90 8.18
N GLU A 81 20.92 2.09 7.68
CA GLU A 81 19.62 2.72 7.93
C GLU A 81 18.48 1.94 7.27
N THR A 82 18.67 1.50 6.03
CA THR A 82 17.69 0.65 5.32
C THR A 82 17.42 -0.66 6.08
N PHE A 83 18.47 -1.33 6.56
CA PHE A 83 18.33 -2.55 7.37
C PHE A 83 17.67 -2.27 8.72
N ARG A 84 17.97 -1.12 9.34
CA ARG A 84 17.32 -0.69 10.58
C ARG A 84 15.83 -0.50 10.38
N CYS A 85 15.41 0.19 9.32
CA CYS A 85 14.01 0.35 8.93
C CYS A 85 13.32 -1.01 8.82
N TYR A 86 13.88 -1.91 8.02
CA TYR A 86 13.33 -3.26 7.83
C TYR A 86 13.24 -4.04 9.15
N ARG A 87 14.28 -4.01 9.99
CA ARG A 87 14.27 -4.68 11.30
C ARG A 87 13.16 -4.14 12.19
N ASP A 88 12.97 -2.83 12.24
CA ASP A 88 11.95 -2.21 13.08
C ASP A 88 10.53 -2.49 12.55
N VAL A 89 10.35 -2.54 11.23
CA VAL A 89 9.12 -3.06 10.58
C VAL A 89 8.86 -4.51 10.97
N MET A 90 9.86 -5.40 10.90
CA MET A 90 9.69 -6.81 11.26
C MET A 90 9.39 -6.98 12.76
N ARG A 91 10.00 -6.17 13.63
CA ARG A 91 9.64 -6.13 15.06
C ARG A 91 8.18 -5.76 15.24
N MET A 92 7.71 -4.70 14.58
CA MET A 92 6.31 -4.28 14.57
C MET A 92 5.39 -5.37 14.01
N PHE A 93 5.82 -6.06 12.96
CA PHE A 93 5.10 -7.17 12.38
C PHE A 93 4.90 -8.30 13.40
N PHE A 94 5.96 -8.78 14.05
CA PHE A 94 5.85 -9.89 15.00
C PHE A 94 5.18 -9.51 16.33
N LEU A 95 5.30 -8.26 16.78
CA LEU A 95 4.74 -7.82 18.06
C LEU A 95 3.29 -7.33 17.95
N VAL A 96 2.85 -6.87 16.78
CA VAL A 96 1.54 -6.23 16.62
C VAL A 96 0.73 -6.89 15.50
N VAL A 97 1.25 -6.90 14.26
CA VAL A 97 0.48 -7.39 13.10
C VAL A 97 0.21 -8.89 13.19
N GLY A 98 1.22 -9.71 13.47
CA GLY A 98 1.10 -11.17 13.60
C GLY A 98 0.10 -11.58 14.68
N PRO A 99 0.23 -11.10 15.92
CA PRO A 99 -0.75 -11.33 16.98
C PRO A 99 -2.16 -10.87 16.59
N LEU A 100 -2.29 -9.67 15.99
CA LEU A 100 -3.58 -9.18 15.50
C LEU A 100 -4.19 -10.15 14.49
N GLN A 101 -3.41 -10.64 13.52
CA GLN A 101 -3.90 -11.63 12.56
C GLN A 101 -4.38 -12.88 13.27
N LEU A 102 -3.60 -13.47 14.18
CA LEU A 102 -4.00 -14.69 14.91
C LEU A 102 -5.34 -14.51 15.67
N VAL A 103 -5.55 -13.37 16.32
CA VAL A 103 -6.78 -13.15 17.10
C VAL A 103 -7.98 -12.67 16.28
N SER A 104 -7.78 -12.24 15.02
CA SER A 104 -8.83 -11.64 14.18
C SER A 104 -9.74 -12.64 13.47
N TYR A 105 -9.44 -13.94 13.55
CA TYR A 105 -10.22 -14.97 12.85
C TYR A 105 -11.73 -14.98 13.19
N PRO A 106 -12.18 -14.77 14.45
CA PRO A 106 -13.60 -14.68 14.75
C PRO A 106 -14.31 -13.57 13.95
N SER A 107 -13.65 -12.43 13.75
CA SER A 107 -14.17 -11.32 12.93
C SER A 107 -14.32 -11.73 11.46
N ILE A 108 -13.34 -12.45 10.90
CA ILE A 108 -13.40 -12.99 9.53
C ILE A 108 -14.58 -13.94 9.37
N LYS A 109 -14.80 -14.81 10.36
CA LYS A 109 -15.95 -15.72 10.38
C LYS A 109 -17.28 -14.95 10.49
N MET A 110 -17.34 -13.91 11.32
CA MET A 110 -18.53 -13.08 11.51
C MET A 110 -18.89 -12.28 10.26
N ILE A 111 -17.89 -11.76 9.55
CA ILE A 111 -18.07 -11.10 8.25
C ILE A 111 -18.63 -12.08 7.20
N GLY A 112 -18.33 -13.37 7.33
CA GLY A 112 -18.80 -14.40 6.40
C GLY A 112 -17.87 -14.62 5.21
N ILE A 113 -16.57 -14.33 5.35
CA ILE A 113 -15.58 -14.68 4.31
C ILE A 113 -15.54 -16.20 4.16
N ARG A 114 -15.96 -16.68 3.00
CA ARG A 114 -16.05 -18.11 2.69
C ARG A 114 -14.68 -18.67 2.27
N MET A 115 -14.40 -19.92 2.61
CA MET A 115 -13.17 -20.63 2.20
C MET A 115 -13.47 -21.91 1.42
N GLY A 116 -14.75 -22.11 1.11
CA GLY A 116 -15.26 -23.31 0.46
C GLY A 116 -15.52 -23.15 -1.03
N LEU A 117 -15.88 -24.27 -1.66
CA LEU A 117 -16.32 -24.31 -3.04
C LEU A 117 -17.73 -23.70 -3.20
N PRO A 118 -18.08 -23.20 -4.41
CA PRO A 118 -17.23 -23.05 -5.60
C PRO A 118 -16.20 -21.92 -5.43
N LEU A 119 -15.11 -21.91 -6.20
CA LEU A 119 -14.19 -20.76 -6.18
C LEU A 119 -14.85 -19.50 -6.78
N PRO A 120 -14.42 -18.28 -6.37
CA PRO A 120 -14.98 -17.06 -6.93
C PRO A 120 -14.64 -16.94 -8.42
N SER A 121 -15.60 -16.44 -9.20
CA SER A 121 -15.32 -16.13 -10.61
C SER A 121 -14.39 -14.92 -10.74
N LEU A 122 -13.74 -14.74 -11.89
CA LEU A 122 -12.93 -13.55 -12.12
C LEU A 122 -13.75 -12.27 -12.02
N GLY A 123 -15.00 -12.28 -12.51
CA GLY A 123 -15.91 -11.13 -12.38
C GLY A 123 -16.26 -10.81 -10.93
N GLU A 124 -16.48 -11.84 -10.09
CA GLU A 124 -16.69 -11.68 -8.65
C GLU A 124 -15.46 -11.07 -7.97
N ILE A 125 -14.26 -11.58 -8.25
CA ILE A 125 -12.99 -11.05 -7.72
C ILE A 125 -12.84 -9.58 -8.09
N VAL A 126 -12.99 -9.23 -9.37
CA VAL A 126 -12.80 -7.86 -9.86
C VAL A 126 -13.81 -6.90 -9.25
N ALA A 127 -15.09 -7.30 -9.19
CA ALA A 127 -16.14 -6.47 -8.58
C ALA A 127 -15.89 -6.24 -7.08
N GLN A 128 -15.51 -7.29 -6.35
CA GLN A 128 -15.16 -7.19 -4.92
C GLN A 128 -13.95 -6.28 -4.70
N LEU A 129 -12.87 -6.46 -5.47
CA LEU A 129 -11.69 -5.62 -5.36
C LEU A 129 -11.99 -4.15 -5.66
N ALA A 130 -12.81 -3.85 -6.66
CA ALA A 130 -13.22 -2.47 -6.96
C ALA A 130 -13.96 -1.83 -5.77
N VAL A 131 -14.86 -2.57 -5.13
CA VAL A 131 -15.55 -2.11 -3.91
C VAL A 131 -14.56 -1.92 -2.76
N TYR A 132 -13.65 -2.87 -2.55
CA TYR A 132 -12.69 -2.82 -1.45
C TYR A 132 -11.75 -1.62 -1.58
N PHE A 133 -11.18 -1.40 -2.77
CA PHE A 133 -10.35 -0.24 -3.06
C PHE A 133 -11.10 1.07 -2.84
N THR A 134 -12.36 1.17 -3.28
CA THR A 134 -13.15 2.40 -3.14
C THR A 134 -13.45 2.72 -1.66
N ILE A 135 -13.89 1.72 -0.89
CA ILE A 135 -14.24 1.90 0.52
C ILE A 135 -13.00 2.16 1.37
N GLU A 136 -11.92 1.41 1.11
CA GLU A 136 -10.67 1.56 1.83
C GLU A 136 -10.08 2.94 1.57
N ASP A 137 -9.93 3.35 0.31
CA ASP A 137 -9.32 4.63 -0.05
C ASP A 137 -10.09 5.83 0.50
N TYR A 138 -11.43 5.82 0.40
CA TYR A 138 -12.26 6.89 0.95
C TYR A 138 -12.15 6.98 2.48
N THR A 139 -12.16 5.84 3.17
CA THR A 139 -12.07 5.83 4.64
C THR A 139 -10.67 6.18 5.12
N ASN A 140 -9.65 5.66 4.43
CA ASN A 140 -8.25 5.92 4.70
C ASN A 140 -7.95 7.41 4.56
N TYR A 141 -8.44 8.08 3.51
CA TYR A 141 -8.31 9.52 3.32
C TYR A 141 -8.68 10.32 4.59
N TRP A 142 -9.85 10.04 5.18
CA TRP A 142 -10.31 10.77 6.37
C TRP A 142 -9.50 10.46 7.62
N ILE A 143 -9.15 9.19 7.82
CA ILE A 143 -8.34 8.79 8.97
C ILE A 143 -6.92 9.36 8.84
N HIS A 144 -6.31 9.28 7.67
CA HIS A 144 -4.99 9.82 7.37
C HIS A 144 -4.97 11.34 7.57
N ARG A 145 -5.97 12.06 7.04
CA ARG A 145 -6.14 13.49 7.28
C ARG A 145 -6.31 13.82 8.77
N PHE A 146 -7.07 13.02 9.52
CA PHE A 146 -7.19 13.17 10.97
C PHE A 146 -5.87 12.95 11.70
N LEU A 147 -5.07 11.98 11.27
CA LEU A 147 -3.73 11.73 11.81
C LEU A 147 -2.75 12.87 11.53
N HIS A 148 -3.05 13.77 10.58
CA HIS A 148 -2.30 15.01 10.34
C HIS A 148 -2.76 16.21 11.19
N CYS A 149 -3.80 16.08 12.00
CA CYS A 149 -4.07 17.04 13.06
C CYS A 149 -2.90 17.05 14.07
N LYS A 150 -2.63 18.20 14.70
CA LYS A 150 -1.48 18.40 15.61
C LYS A 150 -1.23 17.23 16.56
N TRP A 151 -2.26 16.80 17.29
CA TRP A 151 -2.14 15.69 18.25
C TRP A 151 -1.87 14.35 17.56
N GLY A 152 -2.62 14.03 16.50
CA GLY A 152 -2.48 12.78 15.76
C GLY A 152 -1.07 12.65 15.17
N TYR A 153 -0.54 13.75 14.64
CA TYR A 153 0.77 13.75 14.04
C TYR A 153 1.85 13.58 15.11
N GLU A 154 1.86 14.45 16.12
CA GLU A 154 2.91 14.44 17.15
C GLU A 154 2.99 13.12 17.93
N LYS A 155 1.85 12.44 18.13
CA LYS A 155 1.75 11.25 18.99
C LYS A 155 1.74 9.93 18.23
N ILE A 156 1.27 9.91 16.99
CA ILE A 156 1.06 8.67 16.24
C ILE A 156 1.82 8.75 14.92
N HIS A 157 1.52 9.73 14.08
CA HIS A 157 1.93 9.70 12.68
C HIS A 157 3.36 10.19 12.39
N ARG A 158 3.98 10.89 13.34
CA ARG A 158 5.34 11.43 13.18
C ARG A 158 6.38 10.35 12.88
N VAL A 159 6.22 9.13 13.41
CA VAL A 159 7.16 8.02 13.17
C VAL A 159 7.14 7.62 11.69
N HIS A 160 5.96 7.58 11.08
CA HIS A 160 5.81 7.27 9.66
C HIS A 160 6.54 8.29 8.77
N HIS A 161 6.46 9.56 9.15
CA HIS A 161 7.09 10.69 8.46
C HIS A 161 8.58 10.91 8.81
N GLU A 162 9.23 10.01 9.54
CA GLU A 162 10.68 10.11 9.79
C GLU A 162 11.49 10.00 8.48
N TYR A 163 10.98 9.27 7.49
CA TYR A 163 11.57 9.14 6.17
C TYR A 163 10.97 10.16 5.18
N THR A 164 11.40 11.42 5.29
CA THR A 164 10.98 12.51 4.38
C THR A 164 11.27 12.25 2.89
N ALA A 165 12.19 11.33 2.59
CA ALA A 165 12.33 10.66 1.29
C ALA A 165 12.06 9.17 1.49
N PRO A 166 10.82 8.70 1.29
CA PRO A 166 10.45 7.35 1.64
C PRO A 166 11.15 6.31 0.75
N ILE A 167 11.28 5.12 1.30
CA ILE A 167 11.70 3.91 0.59
C ILE A 167 10.65 2.84 0.79
N GLY A 168 10.60 1.82 -0.08
CA GLY A 168 9.55 0.79 0.01
C GLY A 168 9.45 0.10 1.39
N PHE A 169 10.56 -0.02 2.12
CA PHE A 169 10.56 -0.55 3.49
C PHE A 169 9.91 0.39 4.52
N ALA A 170 9.84 1.68 4.23
CA ALA A 170 9.22 2.68 5.10
C ALA A 170 7.68 2.65 5.02
N ALA A 171 7.07 1.99 4.03
CA ALA A 171 5.61 1.91 3.90
C ALA A 171 4.92 1.40 5.19
N PRO A 172 5.32 0.25 5.77
CA PRO A 172 4.80 -0.20 7.07
C PRO A 172 5.59 0.33 8.29
N TYR A 173 6.57 1.23 8.09
CA TYR A 173 7.31 1.82 9.20
C TYR A 173 6.46 2.89 9.86
N ALA A 174 5.89 2.57 11.02
CA ALA A 174 4.96 3.44 11.71
C ALA A 174 4.87 3.13 13.20
N HIS A 175 4.22 4.02 13.94
CA HIS A 175 3.85 3.78 15.33
C HIS A 175 2.80 2.65 15.42
N TRP A 176 2.82 1.84 16.48
CA TRP A 176 1.90 0.70 16.61
C TRP A 176 0.42 1.07 16.54
N ALA A 177 0.05 2.22 17.12
CA ALA A 177 -1.33 2.70 17.06
C ALA A 177 -1.74 3.06 15.63
N GLU A 178 -0.82 3.58 14.82
CA GLU A 178 -1.08 3.90 13.42
C GLU A 178 -1.36 2.64 12.62
N VAL A 179 -0.54 1.60 12.80
CA VAL A 179 -0.72 0.30 12.14
C VAL A 179 -2.12 -0.27 12.42
N LEU A 180 -2.62 -0.12 13.65
CA LEU A 180 -3.97 -0.55 14.01
C LEU A 180 -5.05 0.35 13.39
N ILE A 181 -4.90 1.67 13.49
CA ILE A 181 -5.89 2.66 13.04
C ILE A 181 -6.03 2.65 11.51
N LEU A 182 -4.93 2.74 10.77
CA LEU A 182 -4.91 2.66 9.31
C LEU A 182 -5.14 1.24 8.77
N GLY A 183 -5.07 0.22 9.64
CA GLY A 183 -5.48 -1.14 9.31
C GLY A 183 -7.01 -1.30 9.22
N ILE A 184 -7.80 -0.49 9.94
CA ILE A 184 -9.27 -0.61 9.98
C ILE A 184 -9.92 -0.51 8.58
N PRO A 185 -9.61 0.50 7.73
CA PRO A 185 -10.15 0.63 6.38
C PRO A 185 -10.06 -0.64 5.53
N SER A 186 -8.96 -1.40 5.67
CA SER A 186 -8.72 -2.62 4.87
C SER A 186 -9.73 -3.75 5.13
N PHE A 187 -10.46 -3.70 6.24
CA PHE A 187 -11.50 -4.70 6.58
C PHE A 187 -12.92 -4.24 6.26
N LEU A 188 -13.14 -2.94 6.00
CA LEU A 188 -14.49 -2.41 5.78
C LEU A 188 -15.10 -2.90 4.47
N GLY A 189 -14.33 -2.90 3.38
CA GLY A 189 -14.79 -3.44 2.10
C GLY A 189 -15.25 -4.90 2.20
N PRO A 190 -14.39 -5.81 2.68
CA PRO A 190 -14.77 -7.20 2.93
C PRO A 190 -15.94 -7.37 3.91
N ALA A 191 -16.11 -6.46 4.88
CA ALA A 191 -17.27 -6.47 5.78
C ALA A 191 -18.59 -6.11 5.07
N VAL A 192 -18.54 -5.21 4.08
CA VAL A 192 -19.72 -4.80 3.30
C VAL A 192 -20.08 -5.83 2.22
N VAL A 193 -19.07 -6.35 1.52
CA VAL A 193 -19.26 -7.35 0.46
C VAL A 193 -18.35 -8.55 0.75
N PRO A 194 -18.76 -9.48 1.63
CA PRO A 194 -17.93 -10.62 1.98
C PRO A 194 -17.67 -11.52 0.77
N GLY A 195 -16.40 -11.85 0.55
CA GLY A 195 -15.94 -12.65 -0.58
C GLY A 195 -15.37 -14.00 -0.18
N HIS A 196 -14.66 -14.62 -1.12
CA HIS A 196 -13.85 -15.81 -0.84
C HIS A 196 -12.49 -15.44 -0.22
N MET A 197 -11.90 -16.35 0.55
CA MET A 197 -10.58 -16.17 1.17
C MET A 197 -9.48 -15.89 0.14
N ILE A 198 -9.57 -16.46 -1.07
CA ILE A 198 -8.67 -16.13 -2.18
C ILE A 198 -8.78 -14.66 -2.58
N THR A 199 -10.00 -14.12 -2.71
CA THR A 199 -10.19 -12.69 -3.00
C THR A 199 -9.64 -11.85 -1.85
N PHE A 200 -9.83 -12.29 -0.60
CA PHE A 200 -9.31 -11.59 0.57
C PHE A 200 -7.77 -11.57 0.61
N TRP A 201 -7.10 -12.70 0.33
CA TRP A 201 -5.63 -12.74 0.22
C TRP A 201 -5.12 -11.85 -0.91
N LEU A 202 -5.78 -11.90 -2.07
CA LEU A 202 -5.41 -11.05 -3.21
C LEU A 202 -5.59 -9.57 -2.85
N TRP A 203 -6.70 -9.21 -2.18
CA TRP A 203 -6.96 -7.87 -1.68
C TRP A 203 -5.84 -7.38 -0.76
N ILE A 204 -5.53 -8.13 0.29
CA ILE A 204 -4.47 -7.77 1.24
C ILE A 204 -3.12 -7.65 0.52
N ALA A 205 -2.82 -8.57 -0.40
CA ALA A 205 -1.58 -8.54 -1.16
C ALA A 205 -1.46 -7.28 -2.03
N LEU A 206 -2.49 -7.00 -2.84
CA LEU A 206 -2.51 -5.82 -3.70
C LEU A 206 -2.42 -4.54 -2.90
N ARG A 207 -3.17 -4.42 -1.79
CA ARG A 207 -3.14 -3.24 -0.93
C ARG A 207 -1.74 -3.00 -0.36
N GLN A 208 -1.05 -4.04 0.14
CA GLN A 208 0.30 -3.86 0.68
C GLN A 208 1.35 -3.59 -0.40
N ILE A 209 1.24 -4.22 -1.57
CA ILE A 209 2.15 -3.96 -2.71
C ILE A 209 1.99 -2.51 -3.18
N GLU A 210 0.75 -2.02 -3.26
CA GLU A 210 0.44 -0.63 -3.61
C GLU A 210 1.06 0.35 -2.61
N ALA A 211 0.91 0.11 -1.30
CA ALA A 211 1.54 0.96 -0.27
C ALA A 211 3.07 1.00 -0.44
N ILE A 212 3.70 -0.15 -0.72
CA ILE A 212 5.15 -0.22 -0.93
C ILE A 212 5.56 0.54 -2.20
N GLU A 213 4.75 0.49 -3.26
CA GLU A 213 5.01 1.25 -4.49
C GLU A 213 4.93 2.75 -4.27
N THR A 214 3.89 3.25 -3.59
CA THR A 214 3.73 4.67 -3.29
C THR A 214 4.83 5.22 -2.37
N HIS A 215 5.48 4.38 -1.58
CA HIS A 215 6.63 4.77 -0.76
C HIS A 215 7.98 4.45 -1.41
N SER A 216 8.00 3.93 -2.64
CA SER A 216 9.23 3.39 -3.23
C SER A 216 10.35 4.42 -3.42
N GLY A 217 9.99 5.71 -3.52
CA GLY A 217 10.90 6.80 -3.88
C GLY A 217 11.21 6.87 -5.38
N TYR A 218 10.50 6.10 -6.20
CA TYR A 218 10.71 6.00 -7.65
C TYR A 218 9.44 6.25 -8.46
N ASP A 219 9.53 7.16 -9.43
CA ASP A 219 8.48 7.43 -10.41
C ASP A 219 8.80 6.74 -11.75
N ILE A 220 8.54 5.43 -11.81
CA ILE A 220 8.90 4.59 -12.97
C ILE A 220 7.78 4.62 -14.02
N PRO A 221 8.03 5.03 -15.28
CA PRO A 221 6.97 5.30 -16.24
C PRO A 221 6.35 4.05 -16.88
N TRP A 222 6.92 2.85 -16.67
CA TRP A 222 6.42 1.59 -17.20
C TRP A 222 5.73 0.70 -16.16
N THR A 223 5.45 1.19 -14.95
CA THR A 223 4.67 0.42 -13.98
C THR A 223 3.21 0.32 -14.44
N PRO A 224 2.52 -0.81 -14.16
CA PRO A 224 1.11 -0.96 -14.52
C PRO A 224 0.21 0.12 -13.91
N THR A 225 0.60 0.67 -12.76
CA THR A 225 -0.16 1.71 -12.05
C THR A 225 -0.23 3.04 -12.80
N LYS A 226 0.66 3.28 -13.79
CA LYS A 226 0.56 4.44 -14.70
C LYS A 226 -0.67 4.45 -15.60
N TYR A 227 -1.31 3.29 -15.77
CA TYR A 227 -2.52 3.16 -16.58
C TYR A 227 -3.80 3.22 -15.76
N ILE A 228 -3.71 3.41 -14.43
CA ILE A 228 -4.85 3.52 -13.54
C ILE A 228 -5.25 5.00 -13.41
N PRO A 229 -6.47 5.38 -13.82
CA PRO A 229 -6.93 6.76 -13.69
C PRO A 229 -6.93 7.23 -12.23
N PHE A 230 -6.57 8.51 -12.02
CA PHE A 230 -6.54 9.16 -10.71
C PHE A 230 -5.58 8.54 -9.69
N TYR A 231 -4.70 7.62 -10.09
CA TYR A 231 -3.71 7.03 -9.19
C TYR A 231 -2.72 8.10 -8.70
N GLY A 232 -2.52 8.18 -7.38
CA GLY A 232 -1.57 9.13 -6.79
C GLY A 232 -0.12 8.74 -7.06
N GLY A 233 0.21 7.48 -6.77
CA GLY A 233 1.55 6.93 -7.00
C GLY A 233 2.65 7.57 -6.15
N ALA A 234 3.88 7.14 -6.40
CA ALA A 234 5.02 7.48 -5.56
C ALA A 234 5.33 8.99 -5.49
N ASP A 235 5.25 9.70 -6.61
CA ASP A 235 5.56 11.13 -6.66
C ASP A 235 4.59 11.99 -5.85
N TYR A 236 3.32 11.62 -5.83
CA TYR A 236 2.29 12.33 -5.07
C TYR A 236 2.46 12.12 -3.56
N HIS A 237 2.81 10.90 -3.15
CA HIS A 237 3.02 10.54 -1.75
C HIS A 237 4.39 10.99 -1.22
N ASP A 238 5.42 11.02 -2.06
CA ASP A 238 6.74 11.54 -1.72
C ASP A 238 6.68 13.03 -1.35
N TYR A 239 5.90 13.83 -2.09
CA TYR A 239 5.63 15.23 -1.71
C TYR A 239 5.01 15.35 -0.32
N HIS A 240 4.04 14.48 0.00
CA HIS A 240 3.38 14.45 1.29
C HIS A 240 4.38 14.19 2.44
N HIS A 241 5.23 13.16 2.29
CA HIS A 241 6.32 12.83 3.21
C HIS A 241 7.36 13.96 3.34
N TYR A 242 7.70 14.61 2.23
CA TYR A 242 8.66 15.71 2.20
C TYR A 242 8.19 16.91 3.05
N VAL A 243 6.89 17.25 2.98
CA VAL A 243 6.31 18.36 3.77
C VAL A 243 6.10 17.93 5.24
N GLY A 244 5.83 16.66 5.49
CA GLY A 244 5.74 16.07 6.83
C GLY A 244 4.59 16.66 7.66
N GLY A 245 4.87 17.01 8.91
CA GLY A 245 3.85 17.49 9.86
C GLY A 245 3.19 18.84 9.53
N GLN A 246 3.70 19.56 8.53
CA GLN A 246 3.04 20.76 7.99
C GLN A 246 2.12 20.42 6.81
N SER A 247 2.08 19.16 6.38
CA SER A 247 1.29 18.73 5.24
C SER A 247 -0.20 18.90 5.54
N GLN A 248 -0.86 19.67 4.68
CA GLN A 248 -2.32 19.83 4.63
C GLN A 248 -2.87 19.29 3.30
N SER A 249 -2.11 18.42 2.63
CA SER A 249 -2.39 17.95 1.29
C SER A 249 -1.96 16.50 1.07
N ASN A 250 -2.43 15.92 -0.03
CA ASN A 250 -2.01 14.61 -0.54
C ASN A 250 -2.31 13.48 0.44
N PHE A 251 -3.53 13.42 0.96
CA PHE A 251 -3.94 12.39 1.93
C PHE A 251 -4.44 11.11 1.25
N ALA A 252 -4.61 11.13 -0.08
CA ALA A 252 -4.99 9.96 -0.86
C ALA A 252 -4.13 8.74 -0.54
N SER A 253 -4.79 7.61 -0.33
CA SER A 253 -4.13 6.34 -0.08
C SER A 253 -3.73 5.67 -1.40
N VAL A 254 -4.63 5.68 -2.37
CA VAL A 254 -4.49 5.07 -3.70
C VAL A 254 -4.89 6.07 -4.77
N PHE A 255 -6.09 6.67 -4.65
CA PHE A 255 -6.66 7.54 -5.67
C PHE A 255 -6.81 8.99 -5.19
N THR A 256 -6.52 9.92 -6.07
CA THR A 256 -6.49 11.36 -5.80
C THR A 256 -7.87 12.05 -5.81
N TYR A 257 -8.97 11.32 -6.04
CA TYR A 257 -10.29 11.94 -6.18
C TYR A 257 -10.74 12.63 -4.88
N CYS A 258 -10.45 12.06 -3.71
CA CYS A 258 -10.75 12.71 -2.42
C CYS A 258 -9.99 14.03 -2.29
N ASP A 259 -8.68 14.02 -2.59
CA ASP A 259 -7.88 15.23 -2.52
C ASP A 259 -8.39 16.30 -3.49
N TYR A 260 -8.80 15.92 -4.69
CA TYR A 260 -9.40 16.84 -5.65
C TYR A 260 -10.73 17.43 -5.14
N ILE A 261 -11.66 16.58 -4.67
CA ILE A 261 -12.98 16.99 -4.18
C ILE A 261 -12.86 17.93 -2.98
N TYR A 262 -11.97 17.62 -2.04
CA TYR A 262 -11.80 18.38 -0.80
C TYR A 262 -10.71 19.46 -0.89
N GLY A 263 -10.09 19.63 -2.06
CA GLY A 263 -9.09 20.66 -2.34
C GLY A 263 -7.76 20.47 -1.58
N THR A 264 -7.44 19.24 -1.18
CA THR A 264 -6.18 18.86 -0.53
C THR A 264 -5.12 18.43 -1.53
N ASP A 265 -5.17 18.88 -2.78
CA ASP A 265 -4.16 18.69 -3.84
C ASP A 265 -3.38 19.98 -4.18
N LYS A 266 -3.76 21.12 -3.58
CA LYS A 266 -3.30 22.46 -3.98
C LYS A 266 -1.80 22.68 -3.80
N GLY A 267 -1.23 22.28 -2.66
CA GLY A 267 0.19 22.42 -2.37
C GLY A 267 1.06 21.68 -3.39
N TYR A 268 0.69 20.44 -3.68
CA TYR A 268 1.36 19.63 -4.70
C TYR A 268 1.29 20.29 -6.08
N ARG A 269 0.11 20.74 -6.50
CA ARG A 269 -0.06 21.41 -7.80
C ARG A 269 0.72 22.71 -7.89
N TYR A 270 0.80 23.48 -6.81
CA TYR A 270 1.64 24.67 -6.75
C TYR A 270 3.11 24.33 -6.93
N GLN A 271 3.63 23.36 -6.16
CA GLN A 271 5.01 22.91 -6.27
C GLN A 271 5.33 22.41 -7.69
N LYS A 272 4.45 21.62 -8.30
CA LYS A 272 4.63 21.13 -9.68
C LYS A 272 4.69 22.26 -10.70
N ARG A 273 3.85 23.30 -10.56
CA ARG A 273 3.91 24.49 -11.43
C ARG A 273 5.24 25.22 -11.29
N LEU A 274 5.71 25.43 -10.06
CA LEU A 274 6.98 26.11 -9.80
C LEU A 274 8.17 25.34 -10.41
N LEU A 275 8.23 24.03 -10.19
CA LEU A 275 9.28 23.17 -10.76
C LEU A 275 9.25 23.17 -12.29
N TRP A 276 8.06 23.21 -12.90
CA TRP A 276 7.91 23.30 -14.35
C TRP A 276 8.40 24.64 -14.90
N GLN A 277 8.08 25.76 -14.24
CA GLN A 277 8.56 27.10 -14.61
C GLN A 277 10.08 27.16 -14.56
N LEU A 278 10.70 26.75 -13.44
CA LEU A 278 12.15 26.74 -13.26
C LEU A 278 12.87 25.90 -14.32
N LYS A 279 12.30 24.73 -14.68
CA LYS A 279 12.87 23.86 -15.72
C LYS A 279 12.80 24.51 -17.11
N ASN A 280 11.76 25.27 -17.40
CA ASN A 280 11.62 25.96 -18.68
C ASN A 280 12.50 27.21 -18.76
N GLU A 281 12.63 27.96 -17.66
CA GLU A 281 13.56 29.09 -17.56
C GLU A 281 15.00 28.63 -17.77
N SER A 282 15.43 27.56 -17.08
CA SER A 282 16.77 26.96 -17.26
C SER A 282 17.04 26.48 -18.69
N LYS A 283 16.03 25.99 -19.40
CA LYS A 283 16.16 25.62 -20.82
C LYS A 283 16.26 26.83 -21.74
N SER A 284 15.56 27.92 -21.42
CA SER A 284 15.57 29.15 -22.22
C SER A 284 16.86 29.96 -22.06
N SER A 285 17.52 29.89 -20.89
CA SER A 285 18.73 30.65 -20.57
C SER A 285 20.04 29.98 -21.00
N GLY A 286 20.00 28.79 -21.61
CA GLY A 286 21.18 28.09 -22.15
C GLY A 286 22.24 27.67 -21.12
N GLN A 287 22.00 27.85 -19.82
CA GLN A 287 22.95 27.47 -18.77
C GLN A 287 22.77 26.01 -18.34
N GLN A 288 23.54 25.12 -18.96
CA GLN A 288 23.93 23.86 -18.33
C GLN A 288 25.02 24.14 -17.29
N ASN A 289 24.67 24.57 -16.08
CA ASN A 289 25.63 24.63 -14.98
C ASN A 289 25.20 23.70 -13.84
N GLY A 290 25.99 22.65 -13.64
CA GLY A 290 25.92 21.73 -12.51
C GLY A 290 26.38 22.38 -11.20
N GLY A 291 25.61 23.34 -10.70
CA GLY A 291 25.86 24.04 -9.44
C GLY A 291 24.67 23.94 -8.49
N SER A 292 24.96 23.63 -7.22
CA SER A 292 23.99 23.50 -6.12
C SER A 292 23.18 24.78 -5.92
N TYR A 293 21.85 24.66 -5.89
CA TYR A 293 20.98 25.71 -5.36
C TYR A 293 20.52 25.29 -3.96
N ASN A 294 20.97 26.05 -2.95
CA ASN A 294 20.43 26.04 -1.60
C ASN A 294 19.01 26.62 -1.65
N ILE A 295 18.01 25.80 -1.35
CA ILE A 295 16.64 26.26 -1.16
C ILE A 295 16.58 26.89 0.24
N TYR A 296 16.38 28.20 0.31
CA TYR A 296 15.94 28.84 1.55
C TYR A 296 14.51 28.36 1.83
N THR A 297 14.35 27.65 2.94
CA THR A 297 13.11 26.99 3.39
C THR A 297 12.05 27.94 3.94
N GLY A 298 12.17 29.25 3.68
CA GLY A 298 11.27 30.29 4.18
C GLY A 298 9.97 30.42 3.38
N ASP A 299 10.05 30.33 2.05
CA ASP A 299 8.92 30.69 1.17
C ASP A 299 8.08 29.49 0.70
N LEU A 300 8.35 28.29 1.22
CA LEU A 300 7.61 27.06 0.91
C LEU A 300 6.47 26.78 1.92
N LYS A 301 6.20 27.70 2.84
CA LYS A 301 5.32 27.48 4.01
C LYS A 301 4.06 28.35 4.07
N CYS A 302 3.76 29.18 3.08
CA CYS A 302 2.54 29.96 3.06
C CYS A 302 1.85 29.86 1.69
N ASP A 303 0.79 29.06 1.63
CA ASP A 303 -0.57 29.38 1.13
C ASP A 303 -1.33 28.11 0.68
#